data_AF-A0A6A5FEE4-F1
#
_entry.id   AF-A0A6A5FEE4-F1
#
_cell.length_a   1.000
_cell.length_b   1.000
_cell.length_c   1.000
_cell.angle_alpha   90.00
_cell.angle_beta   90.00
_cell.angle_gamma   90.00
#
_symmetry.space_group_name_H-M   'P 1'
#
loop_
_entity.id
_entity.type
_entity.pdbx_description
1 polymer ?
#
loop_
_entity_poly.entity_id
_entity_poly.type
_entity_poly.pdbx_seq_one_letter_code
_entity_poly.pdbx_strand_id
1 'polypeptide(L)' 'MTSARKLRQLAAVSRRSFHLHHHLHQQRSAGIIGAPFSGGQPQAGVERGPDLIRAAGLLHRLQEQGHEHLFPG' A
#
# COMPACT_ATOMS: atom_id res chain seq x y z
N MET A 1 -48.49 -11.50 -3.45
CA MET A 1 -47.97 -10.23 -4.01
C MET A 1 -46.74 -9.80 -3.22
N THR A 2 -45.55 -10.17 -3.68
CA THR A 2 -44.28 -9.92 -2.97
C THR A 2 -44.01 -8.42 -2.95
N SER A 3 -44.02 -7.83 -1.74
CA SER A 3 -43.96 -6.39 -1.51
C SER A 3 -42.74 -5.73 -2.16
N ALA A 4 -42.99 -4.82 -3.11
CA ALA A 4 -41.98 -4.01 -3.79
C ALA A 4 -41.08 -3.23 -2.81
N ARG A 5 -41.56 -3.00 -1.58
CA ARG A 5 -40.77 -2.38 -0.51
C ARG A 5 -39.61 -3.26 -0.07
N LYS A 6 -39.80 -4.58 0.00
CA LYS A 6 -38.76 -5.55 0.41
C LYS A 6 -37.63 -5.66 -0.62
N LEU A 7 -38.00 -5.64 -1.91
CA LEU A 7 -37.03 -5.60 -3.03
C LEU A 7 -36.24 -4.28 -3.07
N ARG A 8 -36.91 -3.13 -2.84
CA ARG A 8 -36.24 -1.82 -2.73
C ARG A 8 -35.27 -1.76 -1.56
N GLN A 9 -35.63 -2.35 -0.41
CA GLN A 9 -34.77 -2.41 0.77
C GLN A 9 -33.51 -3.24 0.52
N LEU A 10 -33.64 -4.40 -0.13
CA LEU A 10 -32.49 -5.24 -0.51
C LEU A 10 -31.58 -4.54 -1.54
N ALA A 11 -32.17 -3.87 -2.54
CA ALA A 11 -31.40 -3.12 -3.53
C ALA A 11 -30.64 -1.93 -2.90
N ALA A 12 -31.23 -1.23 -1.92
CA ALA A 12 -30.59 -0.12 -1.22
C ALA A 12 -29.42 -0.58 -0.31
N VAL A 13 -29.53 -1.75 0.33
CA VAL A 13 -28.43 -2.35 1.11
C VAL A 13 -27.29 -2.79 0.20
N SER A 14 -27.61 -3.46 -0.92
CA SER A 14 -26.63 -3.89 -1.92
C SER A 14 -25.81 -2.72 -2.46
N ARG A 15 -26.45 -1.62 -2.87
CA ARG A 15 -25.74 -0.43 -3.37
C ARG A 15 -24.80 0.20 -2.34
N ARG A 16 -25.16 0.24 -1.05
CA ARG A 16 -24.29 0.81 0.00
C ARG A 16 -23.00 0.00 0.19
N SER A 17 -23.06 -1.32 0.05
CA SER A 17 -21.88 -2.19 0.17
C SER A 17 -20.88 -1.98 -0.97
N PHE A 18 -21.35 -1.71 -2.19
CA PHE A 18 -20.47 -1.50 -3.35
C PHE A 18 -19.88 -0.09 -3.44
N HIS A 19 -20.51 0.92 -2.84
CA HIS A 19 -19.98 2.29 -2.83
C HIS A 19 -18.90 2.53 -1.75
N LEU A 20 -18.83 1.70 -0.71
CA LEU A 20 -17.78 1.83 0.32
C LEU A 20 -16.41 1.30 -0.15
N HIS A 21 -16.40 0.33 -1.08
CA HIS A 21 -15.14 -0.23 -1.59
C HIS A 21 -14.41 0.73 -2.54
N HIS A 22 -15.12 1.65 -3.21
CA HIS A 22 -14.51 2.53 -4.21
C HIS A 22 -13.90 3.82 -3.62
N HIS A 23 -14.32 4.23 -2.41
CA HIS A 23 -13.76 5.41 -1.73
C HIS A 23 -12.45 5.14 -0.97
N LEU A 24 -11.96 3.89 -0.95
CA LEU A 24 -10.70 3.49 -0.33
C LEU A 24 -9.53 3.37 -1.32
N HIS A 25 -9.66 3.93 -2.53
CA HIS A 25 -8.51 4.32 -3.37
C HIS A 25 -7.76 5.52 -2.74
N GLN A 26 -7.48 5.45 -1.44
CA GLN A 26 -6.50 6.32 -0.80
C GLN A 26 -5.16 6.02 -1.49
N GLN A 27 -4.57 7.03 -2.11
CA GLN A 27 -3.19 6.99 -2.59
C GLN A 27 -2.32 6.44 -1.44
N ARG A 28 -1.76 5.23 -1.62
CA ARG A 28 -1.03 4.57 -0.55
C ARG A 28 0.38 5.13 -0.50
N SER A 29 0.63 6.18 0.27
CA SER A 29 1.99 6.73 0.36
C SER A 29 2.89 5.87 1.25
N ALA A 30 4.14 5.66 0.87
CA ALA A 30 5.17 5.05 1.72
C ALA A 30 6.43 5.92 1.78
N GLY A 31 6.92 6.18 3.00
CA GLY A 31 8.22 6.82 3.24
C GLY A 31 9.30 5.75 3.45
N ILE A 32 10.45 5.91 2.81
CA ILE A 32 11.55 4.94 2.89
C ILE A 32 12.79 5.62 3.44
N ILE A 33 13.25 5.14 4.60
CA ILE A 33 14.45 5.62 5.27
C ILE A 33 15.47 4.50 5.25
N GLY A 34 16.66 4.76 4.71
CA GLY A 34 17.81 3.85 4.82
C GLY A 34 18.49 4.04 6.16
N ALA A 35 18.84 2.94 6.83
CA ALA A 35 19.61 2.95 8.07
C ALA A 35 20.86 2.05 7.92
N PRO A 36 21.98 2.59 7.40
CA PRO A 36 23.17 1.83 7.09
C PRO A 36 23.99 1.55 8.36
N PHE A 37 23.59 0.54 9.14
CA PHE A 37 24.30 0.15 10.36
C PHE A 37 25.60 -0.59 10.04
N SER A 38 26.70 -0.15 10.64
CA SER A 38 28.04 -0.77 10.53
C SER A 38 28.58 -1.30 11.87
N GLY A 39 27.75 -1.31 12.93
CA GLY A 39 28.10 -1.81 14.26
C GLY A 39 26.99 -2.70 14.83
N GLY A 40 27.33 -3.51 15.84
CA GLY A 40 26.40 -4.45 16.49
C GLY A 40 26.60 -5.92 16.13
N GLN A 41 27.44 -6.21 15.12
CA GLN A 41 27.90 -7.57 14.81
C GLN A 41 29.33 -7.56 14.23
N PRO A 42 30.06 -8.69 14.28
CA PRO A 42 31.44 -8.77 13.79
C PRO A 42 31.57 -8.63 12.26
N GLN A 43 30.51 -8.97 11.52
CA GLN A 43 30.56 -9.05 10.07
C GLN A 43 30.11 -7.72 9.42
N ALA A 44 30.95 -7.22 8.51
CA ALA A 44 30.64 -6.05 7.67
C ALA A 44 29.67 -6.40 6.52
N GLY A 45 29.06 -5.38 5.92
CA GLY A 45 28.23 -5.47 4.72
C GLY A 45 26.77 -5.04 4.93
N VAL A 46 26.28 -5.01 6.17
CA VAL A 46 24.90 -4.57 6.47
C VAL A 46 24.70 -3.09 6.14
N GLU A 47 25.76 -2.29 6.24
CA GLU A 47 25.74 -0.87 5.89
C GLU A 47 25.35 -0.62 4.43
N ARG A 48 25.62 -1.59 3.54
CA ARG A 48 25.24 -1.52 2.12
C ARG A 48 23.80 -1.97 1.84
N GLY A 49 23.14 -2.58 2.81
CA GLY A 49 21.81 -3.16 2.68
C GLY A 49 20.77 -2.20 2.11
N PRO A 50 20.62 -0.97 2.66
CA PRO A 50 19.63 -0.01 2.17
C PRO A 50 19.78 0.30 0.67
N ASP A 51 21.01 0.53 0.20
CA ASP A 51 21.28 0.86 -1.20
C ASP A 51 21.03 -0.34 -2.12
N LEU A 52 21.48 -1.54 -1.71
CA LEU A 52 21.26 -2.76 -2.47
C LEU A 52 19.78 -3.10 -2.61
N ILE A 53 18.98 -2.89 -1.56
CA ILE A 53 17.53 -3.11 -1.59
C ILE A 53 16.85 -2.11 -2.52
N ARG A 54 17.25 -0.82 -2.50
CA ARG A 54 16.73 0.18 -3.45
C ARG A 54 17.09 -0.20 -4.90
N ALA A 55 18.35 -0.55 -5.15
CA ALA A 55 18.84 -0.96 -6.48
C ALA A 55 18.17 -2.25 -6.99
N ALA A 56 17.77 -3.16 -6.10
CA ALA A 56 17.01 -4.36 -6.45
C ALA A 56 15.55 -4.08 -6.86
N GLY A 57 15.13 -2.81 -6.93
CA GLY A 57 13.84 -2.39 -7.46
C GLY A 57 12.74 -2.25 -6.41
N LEU A 58 13.07 -1.99 -5.14
CA LEU A 58 12.08 -1.76 -4.09
C LEU A 58 11.06 -0.66 -4.48
N LEU A 59 11.53 0.49 -4.99
CA LEU A 59 10.68 1.61 -5.38
C LEU A 59 9.69 1.22 -6.49
N HIS A 60 10.19 0.51 -7.50
CA HIS A 60 9.37 0.03 -8.61
C HIS A 60 8.25 -0.90 -8.12
N ARG A 61 8.59 -1.86 -7.25
CA ARG A 61 7.61 -2.80 -6.69
C ARG A 61 6.55 -2.11 -5.84
N LEU A 62 6.93 -1.10 -5.06
CA LEU A 62 5.98 -0.29 -4.30
C LEU A 62 5.03 0.46 -5.24
N GLN A 63 5.55 1.03 -6.34
CA GLN A 63 4.72 1.68 -7.36
C GLN A 63 3.75 0.71 -8.04
N GLU A 64 4.19 -0.51 -8.40
CA GLU A 64 3.32 -1.56 -8.96
C GLU A 64 2.17 -1.95 -8.01
N GLN A 65 2.39 -1.84 -6.71
CA GLN A 65 1.39 -2.08 -5.67
C GLN A 65 0.48 -0.85 -5.41
N GLY A 66 0.65 0.21 -6.19
CA GLY A 66 -0.13 1.45 -6.09
C GLY A 66 0.35 2.38 -4.98
N HIS A 67 1.63 2.29 -4.59
CA HIS A 67 2.21 3.21 -3.62
C HIS A 67 2.92 4.40 -4.29
N GLU A 68 2.66 5.59 -3.77
CA GLU A 68 3.45 6.79 -4.07
C GLU A 68 4.63 6.86 -3.09
N HIS A 69 5.86 7.04 -3.59
CA HIS A 69 7.03 7.22 -2.74
C HIS A 69 7.38 8.72 -2.70
N LEU A 70 7.47 9.28 -1.50
CA LEU A 70 7.46 10.75 -1.33
C LEU A 70 8.86 11.39 -1.23
N PHE A 71 9.94 10.70 -1.62
CA PHE A 71 11.29 11.26 -1.50
C PHE A 71 12.18 10.93 -2.72
N PRO A 72 12.71 11.95 -3.41
CA PRO A 72 13.72 11.77 -4.44
C PRO A 72 15.10 11.60 -3.79
N GLY A 73 15.74 10.45 -4.05
CA GLY A 73 17.19 10.21 -3.89
C GLY A 73 17.71 10.25 -2.46
#